data_AF-A0A951Z5T4-F1
#
_entry.id   AF-A0A951Z5T4-F1
#
_cell.length_a   1.000
_cell.length_b   1.000
_cell.length_c   1.000
_cell.angle_alpha   90.00
_cell.angle_beta   90.00
_cell.angle_gamma   90.00
#
_symmetry.space_group_name_H-M   'P 1'
#
loop_
_entity.id
_entity.type
_entity.pdbx_description
1 polymer ?
#
loop_
_entity_poly.entity_id
_entity_poly.type
_entity_poly.pdbx_seq_one_letter_code
_entity_poly.pdbx_strand_id
1 'polypeptide(L)'
;KGTPSHAVLRIVGGRFAPGEFVEVEMSHFAPAEPYVAVPQNHVVLTGTGFHRPYVAGLVTGERITFRLQASGLPWDKIEQLIAGGPNLVVNSRVSVDAGSQGFSSAFAGQRHPRTAVGRTPEGDLWFVAVDGRQSVSAGATLTELAQIMVRLGCADAINLDGGGSTTFNILGSTLNRPSGGSERPVANAVLFYGPPDEPLSGPIALTAPKSLTDGQAVKLSVKNAEGVVVPNTDVLWSAFGSAWVDQGGTLRTLGAGTAWVAATVRGQKVVQEISVTAPSRKATRTVKKKKR
;
A
#
# COMPACT_ATOMS: atom_id res chain seq x y z
N LYS A 1 -8.72 9.01 -33.23
CA LYS A 1 -7.41 8.51 -32.75
C LYS A 1 -6.70 7.90 -33.96
N GLY A 2 -5.57 8.47 -34.38
CA GLY A 2 -4.82 7.96 -35.53
C GLY A 2 -3.89 6.81 -35.13
N THR A 3 -3.63 5.91 -36.07
CA THR A 3 -2.68 4.82 -35.97
C THR A 3 -1.29 5.31 -35.54
N PRO A 4 -0.61 4.73 -34.54
CA PRO A 4 0.72 5.19 -34.13
C PRO A 4 1.80 4.90 -35.19
N SER A 5 2.92 5.62 -35.08
CA SER A 5 4.16 5.37 -35.83
C SER A 5 5.27 5.05 -34.84
N HIS A 6 5.98 3.93 -35.03
CA HIS A 6 7.03 3.50 -34.11
C HIS A 6 8.39 3.45 -34.82
N ALA A 7 9.42 3.93 -34.15
CA ALA A 7 10.81 3.80 -34.55
C ALA A 7 11.55 2.98 -33.49
N VAL A 8 12.17 1.88 -33.90
CA VAL A 8 13.00 1.05 -33.01
C VAL A 8 14.43 1.55 -33.12
N LEU A 9 14.97 2.01 -31.99
CA LEU A 9 16.24 2.74 -31.93
C LEU A 9 17.22 1.96 -31.06
N ARG A 10 18.41 1.66 -31.58
CA ARG A 10 19.48 1.03 -30.82
C ARG A 10 20.24 2.06 -30.02
N ILE A 11 20.45 1.83 -28.73
CA ILE A 11 21.30 2.69 -27.90
C ILE A 11 22.75 2.45 -28.30
N VAL A 12 23.45 3.52 -28.66
CA VAL A 12 24.83 3.48 -29.16
C VAL A 12 25.81 4.25 -28.28
N GLY A 13 25.30 5.09 -27.37
CA GLY A 13 26.09 5.79 -26.37
C GLY A 13 25.23 6.44 -25.28
N GLY A 14 25.81 6.61 -24.09
CA GLY A 14 25.14 7.24 -22.96
C GLY A 14 24.10 6.37 -22.24
N ARG A 15 23.27 6.99 -21.40
CA ARG A 15 22.21 6.32 -20.62
C ARG A 15 21.04 7.25 -20.34
N PHE A 16 19.83 6.70 -20.25
CA PHE A 16 18.64 7.46 -19.90
C PHE A 16 18.65 7.82 -18.40
N ALA A 17 19.24 8.97 -18.05
CA ALA A 17 19.22 9.51 -16.70
C ALA A 17 19.13 11.05 -16.71
N PRO A 18 18.59 11.68 -15.65
CA PRO A 18 18.52 13.14 -15.53
C PRO A 18 19.87 13.83 -15.76
N GLY A 19 19.90 14.83 -16.63
CA GLY A 19 21.09 15.61 -16.97
C GLY A 19 21.97 14.99 -18.07
N GLU A 20 21.78 13.71 -18.39
CA GLU A 20 22.60 12.96 -19.33
C GLU A 20 22.08 13.05 -20.77
N PHE A 21 22.98 12.70 -21.70
CA PHE A 21 22.67 12.50 -23.11
C PHE A 21 22.62 11.02 -23.45
N VAL A 22 21.75 10.65 -24.40
CA VAL A 22 21.69 9.32 -24.99
C VAL A 22 21.74 9.44 -26.49
N GLU A 23 22.70 8.78 -27.09
CA GLU A 23 22.75 8.61 -28.53
C GLU A 23 22.08 7.30 -28.90
N VAL A 24 21.20 7.38 -29.89
CA VAL A 24 20.56 6.22 -30.49
C VAL A 24 20.72 6.25 -32.00
N GLU A 25 20.64 5.08 -32.61
CA GLU A 25 20.66 4.89 -34.06
C GLU A 25 19.36 4.20 -34.49
N MET A 26 18.73 4.71 -35.53
CA MET A 26 17.50 4.14 -36.08
C MET A 26 17.77 2.76 -36.68
N SER A 27 17.22 1.71 -36.07
CA SER A 27 17.35 0.34 -36.57
C SER A 27 16.33 0.10 -37.68
N HIS A 28 15.03 0.22 -37.37
CA HIS A 28 13.97 0.03 -38.35
C HIS A 28 12.67 0.73 -37.91
N PHE A 29 11.82 0.98 -38.90
CA PHE A 29 10.50 1.55 -38.71
C PHE A 29 9.44 0.44 -38.56
N ALA A 30 8.52 0.61 -37.63
CA ALA A 30 7.39 -0.28 -37.40
C ALA A 30 6.07 0.53 -37.47
N PRO A 31 5.44 0.62 -38.65
CA PRO A 31 4.20 1.37 -38.79
C PRO A 31 3.03 0.61 -38.19
N ALA A 32 2.17 1.28 -37.43
CA ALA A 32 0.84 0.77 -37.08
C ALA A 32 0.77 -0.54 -36.29
N GLU A 33 1.92 -1.07 -35.83
CA GLU A 33 1.97 -2.34 -35.12
C GLU A 33 1.34 -2.21 -33.73
N PRO A 34 0.38 -3.07 -33.36
CA PRO A 34 -0.20 -3.08 -32.01
C PRO A 34 0.81 -3.52 -30.95
N TYR A 35 1.86 -4.24 -31.36
CA TYR A 35 2.95 -4.72 -30.53
C TYR A 35 4.27 -4.53 -31.26
N VAL A 36 5.20 -3.80 -30.64
CA VAL A 36 6.56 -3.63 -31.15
C VAL A 36 7.52 -4.25 -30.14
N ALA A 37 8.30 -5.22 -30.60
CA ALA A 37 9.35 -5.81 -29.76
C ALA A 37 10.39 -4.75 -29.42
N VAL A 38 10.87 -4.77 -28.17
CA VAL A 38 12.00 -3.95 -27.71
C VAL A 38 13.17 -4.88 -27.44
N PRO A 39 14.08 -5.10 -28.41
CA PRO A 39 15.24 -5.93 -28.18
C PRO A 39 16.13 -5.35 -27.07
N GLN A 40 17.04 -6.16 -26.55
CA GLN A 40 18.03 -5.70 -25.59
C GLN A 40 18.80 -4.48 -26.16
N ASN A 41 19.07 -3.50 -25.31
CA ASN A 41 19.78 -2.27 -25.67
C ASN A 41 19.08 -1.42 -26.75
N HIS A 42 17.75 -1.53 -26.88
CA HIS A 42 16.95 -0.68 -27.76
C HIS A 42 15.88 0.09 -26.97
N VAL A 43 15.36 1.13 -27.59
CA VAL A 43 14.18 1.87 -27.17
C VAL A 43 13.22 2.02 -28.35
N VAL A 44 11.95 2.31 -28.06
CA VAL A 44 10.94 2.59 -29.09
C VAL A 44 10.45 4.01 -28.94
N LEU A 45 10.66 4.83 -29.96
CA LEU A 45 10.07 6.15 -30.06
C LEU A 45 8.71 6.02 -30.77
N THR A 46 7.64 6.41 -30.07
CA THR A 46 6.27 6.34 -30.61
C THR A 46 5.71 7.74 -30.86
N GLY A 47 5.33 8.01 -32.11
CA GLY A 47 4.64 9.22 -32.52
C GLY A 47 3.14 8.97 -32.65
N THR A 48 2.31 9.83 -32.07
CA THR A 48 0.85 9.80 -32.21
C THR A 48 0.31 11.18 -32.60
N GLY A 49 -0.88 11.23 -33.20
CA GLY A 49 -1.50 12.49 -33.65
C GLY A 49 -0.58 13.30 -34.58
N PHE A 50 -0.37 14.57 -34.23
CA PHE A 50 0.52 15.48 -34.98
C PHE A 50 2.00 15.06 -34.96
N HIS A 51 2.42 14.21 -34.01
CA HIS A 51 3.81 13.76 -33.92
C HIS A 51 4.13 12.58 -34.83
N ARG A 52 3.12 11.95 -35.46
CA ARG A 52 3.32 10.79 -36.34
C ARG A 52 4.29 11.05 -37.49
N PRO A 53 4.17 12.16 -38.27
CA PRO A 53 5.04 12.36 -39.43
C PRO A 53 6.51 12.50 -39.06
N TYR A 54 6.81 13.03 -37.88
CA TYR A 54 8.20 13.15 -37.39
C TYR A 54 8.84 11.80 -37.14
N VAL A 55 8.11 10.84 -36.56
CA VAL A 55 8.64 9.48 -36.33
C VAL A 55 8.66 8.67 -37.63
N ALA A 56 7.66 8.85 -38.50
CA ALA A 56 7.62 8.19 -39.80
C ALA A 56 8.69 8.68 -40.79
N GLY A 57 9.21 9.90 -40.58
CA GLY A 57 10.27 10.47 -41.40
C GLY A 57 11.69 10.02 -41.02
N LEU A 58 11.86 9.30 -39.91
CA LEU A 58 13.16 8.79 -39.49
C LEU A 58 13.65 7.69 -40.42
N VAL A 59 14.95 7.74 -40.76
CA VAL A 59 15.56 6.81 -41.72
C VAL A 59 16.49 5.85 -40.99
N THR A 60 16.52 4.58 -41.40
CA THR A 60 17.50 3.59 -40.87
C THR A 60 18.93 4.11 -40.95
N GLY A 61 19.67 3.98 -39.85
CA GLY A 61 21.03 4.50 -39.67
C GLY A 61 21.09 5.94 -39.15
N GLU A 62 19.97 6.67 -39.13
CA GLU A 62 19.93 8.04 -38.58
C GLU A 62 20.28 8.06 -37.09
N ARG A 63 21.15 8.99 -36.70
CA ARG A 63 21.57 9.19 -35.31
C ARG A 63 20.72 10.28 -34.66
N ILE A 64 20.14 9.94 -33.52
CA ILE A 64 19.30 10.85 -32.73
C ILE A 64 19.94 10.98 -31.35
N THR A 65 20.05 12.22 -30.86
CA THR A 65 20.51 12.49 -29.49
C THR A 65 19.33 12.93 -28.64
N PHE A 66 19.07 12.18 -27.57
CA PHE A 66 18.15 12.58 -26.52
C PHE A 66 18.91 13.26 -25.38
N ARG A 67 18.33 14.32 -24.81
CA ARG A 67 18.77 14.88 -23.54
C ARG A 67 17.63 14.77 -22.54
N LEU A 68 17.87 14.10 -21.42
CA LEU A 68 16.86 13.98 -20.37
C LEU A 68 17.03 15.14 -19.40
N GLN A 69 16.16 16.13 -19.50
CA GLN A 69 16.14 17.26 -18.57
C GLN A 69 15.07 17.03 -17.52
N ALA A 70 15.49 16.86 -16.27
CA ALA A 70 14.60 16.86 -15.11
C ALA A 70 15.11 17.88 -14.10
N SER A 71 14.19 18.58 -13.44
CA SER A 71 14.49 19.61 -12.45
C SER A 71 13.57 19.43 -11.22
N GLY A 72 13.85 20.16 -10.14
CA GLY A 72 13.00 20.15 -8.94
C GLY A 72 13.31 19.07 -7.91
N LEU A 73 14.25 18.15 -8.19
CA LEU A 73 14.74 17.14 -7.24
C LEU A 73 16.27 17.03 -7.31
N PRO A 74 16.94 16.67 -6.20
CA PRO A 74 18.37 16.38 -6.18
C PRO A 74 18.63 14.98 -6.77
N TRP A 75 18.50 14.87 -8.10
CA TRP A 75 18.56 13.59 -8.81
C TRP A 75 19.85 12.81 -8.60
N ASP A 76 20.95 13.49 -8.31
CA ASP A 76 22.25 12.91 -7.95
C ASP A 76 22.25 12.18 -6.60
N LYS A 77 21.26 12.43 -5.75
CA LYS A 77 21.11 11.84 -4.41
C LYS A 77 19.97 10.83 -4.31
N ILE A 78 19.26 10.56 -5.39
CA ILE A 78 18.09 9.69 -5.42
C ILE A 78 18.46 8.37 -6.10
N GLU A 79 18.47 7.29 -5.33
CA GLU A 79 18.67 5.94 -5.85
C GLU A 79 17.34 5.29 -6.28
N GLN A 80 16.30 5.49 -5.47
CA GLN A 80 14.97 4.95 -5.71
C GLN A 80 13.92 6.04 -5.56
N LEU A 81 12.91 6.01 -6.42
CA LEU A 81 11.80 6.95 -6.41
C LEU A 81 10.49 6.19 -6.59
N ILE A 82 9.53 6.48 -5.72
CA ILE A 82 8.13 6.13 -5.94
C ILE A 82 7.32 7.41 -6.09
N ALA A 83 6.47 7.47 -7.10
CA ALA A 83 5.53 8.56 -7.30
C ALA A 83 4.21 8.23 -6.61
N GLY A 84 3.63 9.24 -5.98
CA GLY A 84 2.31 9.19 -5.38
C GLY A 84 1.62 10.53 -5.52
N GLY A 85 0.58 10.74 -4.73
CA GLY A 85 -0.07 12.02 -4.58
C GLY A 85 -1.49 11.86 -4.05
N PRO A 86 -2.06 12.96 -3.52
CA PRO A 86 -1.42 14.26 -3.30
C PRO A 86 -0.55 14.30 -2.04
N ASN A 87 0.11 15.43 -1.79
CA ASN A 87 0.72 15.69 -0.49
C ASN A 87 -0.38 15.72 0.58
N LEU A 88 -0.05 15.26 1.77
CA LEU A 88 -0.95 15.16 2.92
C LEU A 88 -0.52 16.10 4.03
N VAL A 89 0.78 16.09 4.34
CA VAL A 89 1.40 16.84 5.44
C VAL A 89 2.64 17.51 4.90
N VAL A 90 2.81 18.78 5.26
CA VAL A 90 4.01 19.58 4.98
C VAL A 90 4.38 20.33 6.25
N ASN A 91 5.64 20.27 6.67
CA ASN A 91 6.13 20.94 7.88
C ASN A 91 5.25 20.68 9.12
N SER A 92 4.92 19.41 9.36
CA SER A 92 4.10 18.89 10.46
C SER A 92 2.66 19.41 10.50
N ARG A 93 2.17 19.98 9.39
CA ARG A 93 0.80 20.50 9.28
C ARG A 93 0.05 19.83 8.15
N VAL A 94 -1.24 19.57 8.37
CA VAL A 94 -2.16 19.11 7.32
C VAL A 94 -2.12 20.12 6.17
N SER A 95 -1.75 19.65 4.98
CA SER A 95 -1.58 20.47 3.78
C SER A 95 -1.93 19.63 2.55
N VAL A 96 -3.21 19.28 2.41
CA VAL A 96 -3.70 18.44 1.31
C VAL A 96 -3.82 19.28 0.04
N ASP A 97 -2.97 19.00 -0.96
CA ASP A 97 -2.86 19.77 -2.21
C ASP A 97 -3.49 19.06 -3.42
N ALA A 98 -4.53 18.25 -3.16
CA ALA A 98 -5.25 17.43 -4.14
C ALA A 98 -5.69 18.23 -5.38
N GLY A 99 -6.34 19.37 -5.18
CA GLY A 99 -6.89 20.18 -6.27
C GLY A 99 -5.81 20.77 -7.17
N SER A 100 -4.72 21.27 -6.60
CA SER A 100 -3.58 21.81 -7.38
C SER A 100 -2.83 20.74 -8.16
N GLN A 101 -2.87 19.49 -7.69
CA GLN A 101 -2.30 18.35 -8.42
C GLN A 101 -3.29 17.68 -9.39
N GLY A 102 -4.48 18.26 -9.59
CA GLY A 102 -5.47 17.77 -10.56
C GLY A 102 -6.29 16.56 -10.10
N PHE A 103 -6.25 16.20 -8.82
CA PHE A 103 -7.13 15.16 -8.28
C PHE A 103 -8.57 15.67 -8.17
N SER A 104 -9.53 14.79 -8.46
CA SER A 104 -10.95 15.15 -8.40
C SER A 104 -11.42 15.40 -6.96
N SER A 105 -12.43 16.25 -6.81
CA SER A 105 -13.06 16.50 -5.50
C SER A 105 -13.66 15.23 -4.89
N ALA A 106 -14.20 14.33 -5.71
CA ALA A 106 -14.70 13.03 -5.27
C ALA A 106 -13.57 12.15 -4.71
N PHE A 107 -12.42 12.09 -5.38
CA PHE A 107 -11.25 11.35 -4.88
C PHE A 107 -10.76 11.92 -3.56
N ALA A 108 -10.76 13.24 -3.39
CA ALA A 108 -10.25 13.89 -2.18
C ALA A 108 -11.21 13.83 -0.99
N GLY A 109 -12.50 14.09 -1.23
CA GLY A 109 -13.51 14.30 -0.20
C GLY A 109 -14.27 13.05 0.25
N GLN A 110 -14.15 11.92 -0.45
CA GLN A 110 -14.79 10.67 -0.04
C GLN A 110 -13.87 9.77 0.76
N ARG A 111 -14.48 8.97 1.64
CA ARG A 111 -13.77 7.93 2.39
C ARG A 111 -13.49 6.73 1.51
N HIS A 112 -12.22 6.36 1.44
CA HIS A 112 -11.75 5.17 0.73
C HIS A 112 -10.69 4.46 1.56
N PRO A 113 -10.40 3.18 1.26
CA PRO A 113 -9.13 2.62 1.67
C PRO A 113 -7.99 3.52 1.17
N ARG A 114 -6.98 3.74 2.00
CA ARG A 114 -5.86 4.65 1.70
C ARG A 114 -4.54 3.98 1.99
N THR A 115 -3.53 4.40 1.25
CA THR A 115 -2.14 4.07 1.49
C THR A 115 -1.37 5.37 1.57
N ALA A 116 -0.46 5.53 2.53
CA ALA A 116 0.38 6.71 2.64
C ALA A 116 1.78 6.35 3.11
N VAL A 117 2.73 7.22 2.77
CA VAL A 117 4.07 7.22 3.36
C VAL A 117 4.33 8.60 3.97
N GLY A 118 4.97 8.63 5.12
CA GLY A 118 5.39 9.87 5.77
C GLY A 118 6.70 9.69 6.51
N ARG A 119 7.35 10.80 6.82
CA ARG A 119 8.60 10.83 7.58
C ARG A 119 8.45 11.70 8.83
N THR A 120 9.03 11.29 9.94
CA THR A 120 9.17 12.13 11.15
C THR A 120 10.28 13.18 10.94
N PRO A 121 10.38 14.20 11.80
CA PRO A 121 11.52 15.14 11.78
C PRO A 121 12.89 14.44 11.90
N GLU A 122 12.94 13.32 12.64
CA GLU A 122 14.15 12.52 12.88
C GLU A 122 14.52 11.64 11.68
N GLY A 123 13.60 11.47 10.72
CA GLY A 123 13.81 10.68 9.51
C GLY A 123 13.20 9.28 9.53
N ASP A 124 12.51 8.89 10.60
CA ASP A 124 11.77 7.61 10.65
C ASP A 124 10.61 7.63 9.66
N LEU A 125 10.35 6.48 9.05
CA LEU A 125 9.30 6.34 8.04
C LEU A 125 8.06 5.65 8.60
N TRP A 126 6.90 6.21 8.28
CA TRP A 126 5.60 5.58 8.47
C TRP A 126 5.05 5.12 7.12
N PHE A 127 4.73 3.84 7.00
CA PHE A 127 3.91 3.30 5.93
C PHE A 127 2.55 2.92 6.50
N VAL A 128 1.51 3.54 5.98
CA VAL A 128 0.16 3.45 6.56
C VAL A 128 -0.80 2.90 5.52
N ALA A 129 -1.53 1.86 5.92
CA ALA A 129 -2.70 1.37 5.21
C ALA A 129 -3.94 1.60 6.07
N VAL A 130 -4.99 2.16 5.48
CA VAL A 130 -6.30 2.32 6.09
C VAL A 130 -7.28 1.47 5.30
N ASP A 131 -7.89 0.48 5.93
CA ASP A 131 -8.98 -0.30 5.32
C ASP A 131 -10.19 0.58 5.05
N GLY A 132 -11.05 0.19 4.12
CA GLY A 132 -12.24 0.97 3.78
C GLY A 132 -13.26 0.22 2.93
N ARG A 133 -14.43 0.85 2.72
CA ARG A 133 -15.58 0.26 1.97
C ARG A 133 -16.06 -1.06 2.58
N GLN A 134 -15.96 -1.20 3.90
CA GLN A 134 -16.35 -2.38 4.65
C GLN A 134 -17.18 -1.96 5.87
N SER A 135 -17.99 -2.86 6.41
CA SER A 135 -18.77 -2.58 7.63
C SER A 135 -17.88 -2.20 8.83
N VAL A 136 -16.68 -2.77 8.89
CA VAL A 136 -15.69 -2.56 9.96
C VAL A 136 -14.81 -1.33 9.74
N SER A 137 -14.76 -0.81 8.50
CA SER A 137 -14.05 0.44 8.19
C SER A 137 -14.65 1.13 6.98
N ALA A 138 -15.07 2.39 7.17
CA ALA A 138 -15.50 3.25 6.07
C ALA A 138 -14.32 3.73 5.20
N GLY A 139 -13.09 3.68 5.69
CA GLY A 139 -11.93 4.34 5.10
C GLY A 139 -11.73 5.76 5.60
N ALA A 140 -10.85 6.49 4.92
CA ALA A 140 -10.51 7.88 5.23
C ALA A 140 -10.62 8.78 4.00
N THR A 141 -11.06 10.01 4.21
CA THR A 141 -10.81 11.13 3.29
C THR A 141 -9.32 11.46 3.30
N LEU A 142 -8.83 12.24 2.32
CA LEU A 142 -7.43 12.66 2.34
C LEU A 142 -7.09 13.54 3.55
N THR A 143 -8.03 14.38 3.99
CA THR A 143 -7.84 15.21 5.20
C THR A 143 -7.78 14.37 6.46
N GLU A 144 -8.62 13.34 6.59
CA GLU A 144 -8.56 12.40 7.72
C GLU A 144 -7.25 11.60 7.70
N LEU A 145 -6.79 11.16 6.54
CA LEU A 145 -5.50 10.50 6.41
C LEU A 145 -4.33 11.43 6.80
N ALA A 146 -4.35 12.68 6.36
CA ALA A 146 -3.36 13.68 6.77
C ALA A 146 -3.34 13.89 8.29
N GLN A 147 -4.52 13.94 8.92
CA GLN A 147 -4.62 14.02 10.39
C GLN A 147 -4.05 12.78 11.08
N ILE A 148 -4.25 11.58 10.51
CA ILE A 148 -3.60 10.35 11.00
C ILE A 148 -2.07 10.49 10.91
N MET A 149 -1.54 10.91 9.76
CA MET A 149 -0.09 11.08 9.58
C MET A 149 0.51 12.11 10.55
N VAL A 150 -0.17 13.23 10.82
CA VAL A 150 0.25 14.21 11.84
C VAL A 150 0.23 13.60 13.24
N ARG A 151 -0.80 12.82 13.59
CA ARG A 151 -0.87 12.13 14.90
C ARG A 151 0.22 11.08 15.08
N LEU A 152 0.72 10.50 13.99
CA LEU A 152 1.87 9.61 13.98
C LEU A 152 3.22 10.37 14.04
N GLY A 153 3.20 11.71 14.10
CA GLY A 153 4.40 12.54 14.21
C GLY A 153 5.08 12.85 12.88
N CYS A 154 4.42 12.61 11.74
CA CYS A 154 5.03 12.90 10.44
C CYS A 154 5.18 14.41 10.23
N ALA A 155 6.38 14.83 9.84
CA ALA A 155 6.69 16.17 9.36
C ALA A 155 6.23 16.35 7.91
N ASP A 156 6.43 15.36 7.06
CA ASP A 156 5.91 15.35 5.69
C ASP A 156 5.28 14.00 5.39
N ALA A 157 4.23 14.00 4.57
CA ALA A 157 3.57 12.78 4.13
C ALA A 157 2.90 12.95 2.77
N ILE A 158 2.86 11.88 2.00
CA ILE A 158 2.23 11.80 0.67
C ILE A 158 1.31 10.58 0.61
N ASN A 159 0.18 10.73 -0.07
CA ASN A 159 -0.72 9.61 -0.37
C ASN A 159 -0.13 8.74 -1.49
N LEU A 160 -0.33 7.43 -1.42
CA LEU A 160 -0.03 6.46 -2.48
C LEU A 160 -1.34 5.91 -3.07
N ASP A 161 -1.24 4.98 -4.04
CA ASP A 161 -2.43 4.35 -4.59
C ASP A 161 -3.28 3.66 -3.49
N GLY A 162 -4.59 3.81 -3.62
CA GLY A 162 -5.56 3.47 -2.59
C GLY A 162 -6.68 2.58 -3.09
N GLY A 163 -7.82 2.62 -2.39
CA GLY A 163 -9.00 1.85 -2.80
C GLY A 163 -8.73 0.34 -2.79
N GLY A 164 -9.09 -0.34 -3.87
CA GLY A 164 -8.86 -1.79 -3.99
C GLY A 164 -7.38 -2.19 -4.01
N SER A 165 -6.47 -1.24 -4.22
CA SER A 165 -5.03 -1.48 -4.24
C SER A 165 -4.38 -1.42 -2.86
N THR A 166 -5.06 -0.89 -1.84
CA THR A 166 -4.50 -0.81 -0.47
C THR A 166 -4.30 -2.21 0.10
N THR A 167 -3.03 -2.59 0.18
CA THR A 167 -2.57 -3.87 0.72
C THR A 167 -1.29 -3.61 1.51
N PHE A 168 -1.24 -4.12 2.73
CA PHE A 168 -0.06 -4.13 3.58
C PHE A 168 0.26 -5.57 3.95
N ASN A 169 1.43 -6.03 3.48
CA ASN A 169 1.87 -7.40 3.60
C ASN A 169 3.19 -7.45 4.36
N ILE A 170 3.28 -8.34 5.35
CA ILE A 170 4.53 -8.65 6.03
C ILE A 170 4.79 -10.15 5.88
N LEU A 171 5.95 -10.50 5.31
CA LEU A 171 6.43 -11.88 5.17
C LEU A 171 5.38 -12.83 4.53
N GLY A 172 4.69 -12.36 3.49
CA GLY A 172 3.65 -13.12 2.78
C GLY A 172 2.29 -13.13 3.45
N SER A 173 2.10 -12.47 4.60
CA SER A 173 0.81 -12.33 5.27
C SER A 173 0.23 -10.93 5.11
N THR A 174 -0.95 -10.84 4.50
CA THR A 174 -1.75 -9.62 4.44
C THR A 174 -2.28 -9.27 5.83
N LEU A 175 -2.00 -8.05 6.31
CA LEU A 175 -2.42 -7.62 7.64
C LEU A 175 -3.71 -6.81 7.64
N ASN A 176 -3.95 -6.08 6.56
CA ASN A 176 -5.16 -5.30 6.38
C ASN A 176 -6.25 -6.14 5.67
N ARG A 177 -7.44 -5.59 5.48
CA ARG A 177 -8.56 -6.24 4.80
C ARG A 177 -8.80 -5.59 3.44
N PRO A 178 -8.26 -6.13 2.34
CA PRO A 178 -8.50 -5.60 1.01
C PRO A 178 -9.99 -5.41 0.73
N SER A 179 -10.36 -4.23 0.24
CA SER A 179 -11.77 -3.86 0.06
C SER A 179 -12.54 -4.74 -0.93
N GLY A 180 -11.84 -5.43 -1.83
CA GLY A 180 -12.41 -6.39 -2.79
C GLY A 180 -12.60 -7.81 -2.24
N GLY A 181 -12.27 -8.06 -0.97
CA GLY A 181 -12.25 -9.39 -0.36
C GLY A 181 -10.96 -10.18 -0.61
N SER A 182 -10.15 -9.77 -1.60
CA SER A 182 -8.83 -10.31 -1.88
C SER A 182 -7.87 -9.20 -2.29
N GLU A 183 -6.57 -9.49 -2.26
CA GLU A 183 -5.54 -8.61 -2.83
C GLU A 183 -5.81 -8.37 -4.32
N ARG A 184 -5.52 -7.14 -4.77
CA ARG A 184 -5.64 -6.73 -6.18
C ARG A 184 -4.25 -6.74 -6.82
N PRO A 185 -4.10 -7.21 -8.07
CA PRO A 185 -2.87 -7.00 -8.84
C PRO A 185 -2.55 -5.51 -8.98
N VAL A 186 -1.34 -5.11 -8.58
CA VAL A 186 -0.84 -3.74 -8.67
C VAL A 186 0.39 -3.69 -9.58
N ALA A 187 0.67 -2.51 -10.15
CA ALA A 187 1.77 -2.33 -11.09
C ALA A 187 3.16 -2.25 -10.41
N ASN A 188 3.21 -1.77 -9.16
CA ASN A 188 4.43 -1.60 -8.37
C ASN A 188 4.11 -1.63 -6.87
N ALA A 189 5.14 -1.73 -6.04
CA ALA A 189 5.07 -1.69 -4.58
C ALA A 189 6.38 -1.15 -3.98
N VAL A 190 6.32 -0.68 -2.73
CA VAL A 190 7.51 -0.45 -1.91
C VAL A 190 7.81 -1.76 -1.17
N LEU A 191 9.01 -2.30 -1.39
CA LEU A 191 9.45 -3.55 -0.77
C LEU A 191 10.60 -3.27 0.18
N PHE A 192 10.43 -3.67 1.43
CA PHE A 192 11.51 -3.82 2.38
C PHE A 192 11.96 -5.27 2.40
N TYR A 193 13.26 -5.49 2.25
CA TYR A 193 13.84 -6.83 2.30
C TYR A 193 15.14 -6.80 3.11
N GLY A 194 15.50 -7.95 3.65
CA GLY A 194 16.67 -8.14 4.49
C GLY A 194 16.96 -9.63 4.66
N PRO A 195 18.01 -9.99 5.41
CA PRO A 195 18.24 -11.38 5.78
C PRO A 195 17.03 -11.92 6.56
N PRO A 196 16.74 -13.23 6.45
CA PRO A 196 15.70 -13.84 7.25
C PRO A 196 16.05 -13.79 8.73
N ASP A 197 15.03 -13.72 9.59
CA ASP A 197 15.23 -13.87 11.03
C ASP A 197 15.74 -15.27 11.38
N GLU A 198 16.55 -15.35 12.43
CA GLU A 198 16.97 -16.63 13.01
C GLU A 198 15.75 -17.41 13.54
N PRO A 199 15.48 -18.63 13.06
CA PRO A 199 14.33 -19.42 13.48
C PRO A 199 14.28 -19.63 15.00
N LEU A 200 13.06 -19.67 15.55
CA LEU A 200 12.89 -20.10 16.94
C LEU A 200 13.21 -21.59 17.11
N SER A 201 13.80 -21.95 18.24
CA SER A 201 13.92 -23.34 18.68
C SER A 201 12.58 -23.85 19.18
N GLY A 202 12.10 -24.96 18.59
CA GLY A 202 10.85 -25.60 18.99
C GLY A 202 9.57 -24.81 18.62
N PRO A 203 8.39 -25.36 18.90
CA PRO A 203 7.11 -24.79 18.50
C PRO A 203 6.70 -23.60 19.38
N ILE A 204 5.92 -22.68 18.80
CA ILE A 204 5.18 -21.64 19.53
C ILE A 204 3.76 -22.09 19.90
N ALA A 205 3.22 -21.53 20.98
CA ALA A 205 1.85 -21.77 21.44
C ALA A 205 1.09 -20.46 21.66
N LEU A 206 -0.03 -20.29 20.97
CA LEU A 206 -0.94 -19.16 21.16
C LEU A 206 -1.85 -19.40 22.37
N THR A 207 -1.88 -18.42 23.28
CA THR A 207 -2.85 -18.36 24.37
C THR A 207 -3.98 -17.40 23.97
N ALA A 208 -5.12 -17.97 23.58
CA ALA A 208 -6.33 -17.23 23.22
C ALA A 208 -7.60 -17.95 23.71
N PRO A 209 -8.69 -17.23 24.02
CA PRO A 209 -9.96 -17.86 24.39
C PRO A 209 -10.59 -18.56 23.18
N LYS A 210 -11.35 -19.63 23.42
CA LYS A 210 -12.11 -20.33 22.36
C LYS A 210 -13.41 -19.61 21.97
N SER A 211 -13.94 -18.80 22.88
CA SER A 211 -15.16 -18.02 22.65
C SER A 211 -15.10 -16.66 23.35
N LEU A 212 -15.82 -15.69 22.78
CA LEU A 212 -15.99 -14.34 23.29
C LEU A 212 -17.45 -13.90 23.15
N THR A 213 -17.83 -12.91 23.95
CA THR A 213 -19.04 -12.13 23.74
C THR A 213 -18.67 -10.81 23.05
N ASP A 214 -19.47 -10.40 22.09
CA ASP A 214 -19.28 -9.13 21.37
C ASP A 214 -19.23 -7.93 22.34
N GLY A 215 -18.34 -6.99 22.06
CA GLY A 215 -17.98 -5.89 22.95
C GLY A 215 -16.81 -6.18 23.91
N GLN A 216 -16.34 -7.42 24.00
CA GLN A 216 -15.15 -7.75 24.79
C GLN A 216 -13.84 -7.43 24.07
N ALA A 217 -12.82 -7.08 24.86
CA ALA A 217 -11.43 -6.99 24.45
C ALA A 217 -10.56 -7.89 25.36
N VAL A 218 -9.65 -8.66 24.76
CA VAL A 218 -8.81 -9.63 25.49
C VAL A 218 -7.36 -9.52 25.03
N LYS A 219 -6.43 -9.60 25.98
CA LYS A 219 -4.99 -9.67 25.71
C LYS A 219 -4.60 -11.11 25.36
N LEU A 220 -3.96 -11.27 24.22
CA LEU A 220 -3.38 -12.53 23.76
C LEU A 220 -1.90 -12.58 24.10
N SER A 221 -1.33 -13.78 24.13
CA SER A 221 0.10 -13.99 24.29
C SER A 221 0.56 -15.21 23.54
N VAL A 222 1.81 -15.21 23.09
CA VAL A 222 2.47 -16.38 22.52
C VAL A 222 3.53 -16.86 23.50
N LYS A 223 3.68 -18.17 23.66
CA LYS A 223 4.78 -18.78 24.40
C LYS A 223 5.67 -19.60 23.48
N ASN A 224 6.96 -19.67 23.76
CA ASN A 224 7.90 -20.57 23.09
C ASN A 224 7.85 -21.99 23.69
N ALA A 225 8.72 -22.88 23.20
CA ALA A 225 8.80 -24.27 23.64
C ALA A 225 9.15 -24.42 25.13
N GLU A 226 9.87 -23.46 25.70
CA GLU A 226 10.23 -23.38 27.12
C GLU A 226 9.11 -22.78 27.98
N GLY A 227 7.98 -22.38 27.39
CA GLY A 227 6.85 -21.78 28.10
C GLY A 227 7.01 -20.29 28.43
N VAL A 228 8.07 -19.65 27.93
CA VAL A 228 8.37 -18.22 28.10
C VAL A 228 7.53 -17.40 27.13
N VAL A 229 6.97 -16.28 27.60
CA VAL A 229 6.18 -15.37 26.76
C VAL A 229 7.08 -14.65 25.76
N VAL A 230 6.70 -14.72 24.49
CA VAL A 230 7.36 -13.98 23.40
C VAL A 230 6.92 -12.51 23.46
N PRO A 231 7.85 -11.54 23.46
CA PRO A 231 7.51 -10.12 23.42
C PRO A 231 6.70 -9.77 22.17
N ASN A 232 5.70 -8.88 22.30
CA ASN A 232 4.89 -8.46 21.15
C ASN A 232 5.69 -7.77 20.04
N THR A 233 6.86 -7.21 20.35
CA THR A 233 7.78 -6.67 19.33
C THR A 233 8.27 -7.74 18.35
N ASP A 234 8.23 -9.01 18.75
CA ASP A 234 8.65 -10.16 17.94
C ASP A 234 7.45 -10.93 17.37
N VAL A 235 6.21 -10.53 17.70
CA VAL A 235 4.99 -11.21 17.27
C VAL A 235 4.25 -10.34 16.25
N LEU A 236 4.07 -10.90 15.07
CA LEU A 236 3.17 -10.34 14.07
C LEU A 236 1.75 -10.86 14.31
N TRP A 237 0.88 -9.98 14.79
CA TRP A 237 -0.52 -10.29 15.04
C TRP A 237 -1.39 -10.00 13.82
N SER A 238 -2.33 -10.90 13.51
CA SER A 238 -3.36 -10.65 12.49
C SER A 238 -4.69 -11.29 12.88
N ALA A 239 -5.80 -10.69 12.46
CA ALA A 239 -7.13 -11.25 12.72
C ALA A 239 -8.10 -11.00 11.55
N PHE A 240 -8.86 -12.05 11.23
CA PHE A 240 -9.89 -12.04 10.18
C PHE A 240 -11.27 -12.39 10.75
N GLY A 241 -12.32 -12.03 10.02
CA GLY A 241 -13.70 -12.25 10.43
C GLY A 241 -14.16 -11.25 11.50
N SER A 242 -14.77 -11.79 12.55
CA SER A 242 -15.55 -11.01 13.54
C SER A 242 -14.70 -10.41 14.67
N ALA A 243 -13.40 -10.27 14.48
CA ALA A 243 -12.50 -9.60 15.42
C ALA A 243 -11.35 -8.89 14.71
N TRP A 244 -10.72 -7.95 15.40
CA TRP A 244 -9.49 -7.26 15.02
C TRP A 244 -8.48 -7.35 16.16
N VAL A 245 -7.18 -7.39 15.86
CA VAL A 245 -6.10 -7.46 16.85
C VAL A 245 -5.08 -6.37 16.56
N ASP A 246 -4.66 -5.63 17.61
CA ASP A 246 -3.52 -4.72 17.50
C ASP A 246 -2.18 -5.47 17.60
N GLN A 247 -1.08 -4.83 17.18
CA GLN A 247 0.26 -5.40 17.33
C GLN A 247 0.72 -5.47 18.80
N GLY A 248 -0.06 -4.93 19.74
CA GLY A 248 0.10 -5.21 21.16
C GLY A 248 -0.55 -6.53 21.59
N GLY A 249 -1.14 -7.31 20.68
CA GLY A 249 -1.84 -8.55 20.98
C GLY A 249 -3.20 -8.35 21.66
N THR A 250 -3.81 -7.16 21.60
CA THR A 250 -5.15 -6.93 22.14
C THR A 250 -6.19 -7.21 21.07
N LEU A 251 -6.96 -8.29 21.25
CA LEU A 251 -8.06 -8.68 20.38
C LEU A 251 -9.34 -7.94 20.78
N ARG A 252 -10.07 -7.41 19.79
CA ARG A 252 -11.36 -6.73 19.94
C ARG A 252 -12.38 -7.36 19.00
N THR A 253 -13.56 -7.63 19.51
CA THR A 253 -14.68 -8.17 18.72
C THR A 253 -15.29 -7.07 17.83
N LEU A 254 -15.82 -7.47 16.67
CA LEU A 254 -16.43 -6.59 15.65
C LEU A 254 -17.90 -6.96 15.36
N GLY A 255 -18.51 -7.78 16.20
CA GLY A 255 -19.81 -8.40 15.96
C GLY A 255 -19.82 -9.90 16.25
N ALA A 256 -21.01 -10.48 16.33
CA ALA A 256 -21.19 -11.93 16.45
C ALA A 256 -20.80 -12.65 15.15
N GLY A 257 -20.22 -13.85 15.28
CA GLY A 257 -19.76 -14.67 14.16
C GLY A 257 -18.46 -15.38 14.49
N THR A 258 -17.76 -15.85 13.46
CA THR A 258 -16.44 -16.49 13.62
C THR A 258 -15.34 -15.48 13.43
N ALA A 259 -14.31 -15.56 14.27
CA ALA A 259 -13.06 -14.83 14.11
C ALA A 259 -11.89 -15.82 14.05
N TRP A 260 -10.87 -15.48 13.28
CA TRP A 260 -9.60 -16.20 13.26
C TRP A 260 -8.51 -15.23 13.69
N VAL A 261 -7.74 -15.60 14.70
CA VAL A 261 -6.57 -14.85 15.11
C VAL A 261 -5.32 -15.67 14.84
N ALA A 262 -4.29 -15.01 14.31
CA ALA A 262 -3.01 -15.62 14.04
C ALA A 262 -1.89 -14.83 14.71
N ALA A 263 -0.89 -15.58 15.17
CA ALA A 263 0.38 -15.04 15.64
C ALA A 263 1.49 -15.67 14.80
N THR A 264 2.32 -14.82 14.19
CA THR A 264 3.50 -15.25 13.43
C THR A 264 4.76 -14.78 14.16
N VAL A 265 5.69 -15.69 14.43
CA VAL A 265 6.96 -15.40 15.11
C VAL A 265 8.08 -16.12 14.35
N ARG A 266 8.99 -15.35 13.74
CA ARG A 266 10.19 -15.84 13.03
C ARG A 266 9.91 -17.05 12.11
N GLY A 267 8.92 -16.90 11.24
CA GLY A 267 8.52 -17.93 10.26
C GLY A 267 7.53 -18.98 10.76
N GLN A 268 7.32 -19.13 12.08
CA GLN A 268 6.29 -20.00 12.62
C GLN A 268 4.96 -19.26 12.74
N LYS A 269 3.85 -19.88 12.32
CA LYS A 269 2.50 -19.30 12.40
C LYS A 269 1.56 -20.25 13.12
N VAL A 270 0.85 -19.72 14.12
CA VAL A 270 -0.24 -20.41 14.81
C VAL A 270 -1.53 -19.64 14.63
N VAL A 271 -2.62 -20.34 14.33
CA VAL A 271 -3.95 -19.76 14.09
C VAL A 271 -4.95 -20.41 15.03
N GLN A 272 -5.83 -19.60 15.62
CA GLN A 272 -6.94 -20.07 16.43
C GLN A 272 -8.26 -19.47 15.96
N GLU A 273 -9.25 -20.32 15.81
CA GLU A 273 -10.65 -19.93 15.63
C GLU A 273 -11.26 -19.53 16.99
N ILE A 274 -12.04 -18.46 16.98
CA ILE A 274 -12.75 -17.92 18.14
C ILE A 274 -14.21 -17.69 17.74
N SER A 275 -15.13 -18.28 18.50
CA SER A 275 -16.56 -18.05 18.32
C SER A 275 -17.00 -16.79 19.08
N VAL A 276 -17.57 -15.81 18.37
CA VAL A 276 -18.07 -14.55 18.96
C VAL A 276 -19.60 -14.58 19.02
N THR A 277 -20.13 -14.46 20.23
CA THR A 277 -21.57 -14.51 20.51
C THR A 277 -22.14 -13.12 20.76
N ALA A 278 -23.40 -12.90 20.38
CA ALA A 278 -24.08 -11.63 20.67
C ALA A 278 -24.29 -11.46 22.19
N PRO A 279 -24.32 -10.22 22.71
CA PRO A 279 -24.61 -9.99 24.12
C PRO A 279 -26.04 -10.45 24.44
N SER A 280 -26.26 -11.04 25.62
CA SER A 280 -27.61 -11.38 26.05
C SER A 280 -28.45 -10.11 26.19
N ARG A 281 -29.59 -10.04 25.51
CA ARG A 281 -30.54 -8.93 25.69
C ARG A 281 -31.02 -8.95 27.14
N LYS A 282 -30.64 -7.96 27.95
CA LYS A 282 -31.33 -7.72 29.22
C LYS A 282 -32.81 -7.49 28.91
N ALA A 283 -33.69 -8.31 29.48
CA ALA A 283 -35.13 -8.15 29.36
C ALA A 283 -35.52 -6.73 29.78
N THR A 284 -36.02 -5.93 28.84
CA THR A 284 -36.57 -4.61 29.12
C THR A 284 -37.71 -4.79 30.12
N ARG A 285 -37.52 -4.33 31.36
CA ARG A 285 -38.54 -4.40 32.40
C ARG A 285 -39.69 -3.47 31.98
N THR A 286 -40.75 -4.03 31.42
CA THR A 286 -41.96 -3.29 31.07
C THR A 286 -42.56 -2.72 32.35
N VAL A 287 -42.29 -1.43 32.63
CA VAL A 287 -42.96 -0.71 33.70
C VAL A 287 -44.41 -0.51 33.28
N LYS A 288 -45.31 -1.37 33.76
CA LYS A 288 -46.76 -1.11 33.71
C LYS A 288 -47.02 0.22 34.44
N LYS A 289 -47.29 1.29 33.70
CA LYS A 289 -47.89 2.52 34.24
C LYS A 289 -49.24 2.13 34.84
N LYS A 290 -49.35 2.13 36.18
CA LYS A 290 -50.64 2.18 36.87
C LYS A 290 -51.27 3.54 36.52
N LYS A 291 -52.37 3.53 35.77
CA LYS A 291 -53.28 4.68 35.68
C LYS A 291 -53.84 4.92 37.09
N ARG A 292 -53.65 6.14 37.59
CA ARG A 292 -54.48 6.75 38.62
C ARG A 292 -55.44 7.69 37.93
#